data_AF-A0A3B0SX63-F1
#
_entry.id   AF-A0A3B0SX63-F1
#
_cell.length_a   1.000
_cell.length_b   1.000
_cell.length_c   1.000
_cell.angle_alpha   90.00
_cell.angle_beta   90.00
_cell.angle_gamma   90.00
#
_symmetry.space_group_name_H-M   'P 1'
#
loop_
_entity.id
_entity.type
_entity.pdbx_description
1 polymer ?
#
loop_
_entity_poly.entity_id
_entity_poly.type
_entity_poly.pdbx_seq_one_letter_code
_entity_poly.pdbx_strand_id
1 'polypeptide(L)'
;MSQDASAGQTPPPLRPLRTRRWVKVVLVVSVAFNLVVLGAIGGHFLKMGRGDRFMAGGDWAQSLNLIRTLPRERRRMIFDEFQSQREDLRRDRRAISDARSRVGEALRSGQPETYRRAFEDLANAEAKALRRFRILMADVASRLTEKERARLARHLQRMRGRH
;
A
#
# COMPACT_ATOMS: atom_id res chain seq x y z
N MET A 1 81.80 12.49 26.14
CA MET A 1 81.53 11.41 25.17
C MET A 1 81.35 10.12 25.95
N SER A 2 80.13 9.58 25.93
CA SER A 2 79.82 8.16 25.70
C SER A 2 78.30 8.01 25.82
N GLN A 3 77.71 7.68 24.67
CA GLN A 3 76.33 7.27 24.49
C GLN A 3 76.21 5.84 25.02
N ASP A 4 75.12 5.53 25.73
CA ASP A 4 74.61 4.16 25.77
C ASP A 4 73.19 4.15 25.20
N ALA A 5 73.03 3.24 24.24
CA ALA A 5 71.91 3.12 23.34
C ALA A 5 70.71 2.48 24.05
N SER A 6 69.59 3.19 24.12
CA SER A 6 68.28 2.60 24.41
C SER A 6 67.82 1.77 23.21
N ALA A 7 67.94 0.46 23.33
CA ALA A 7 67.40 -0.51 22.39
C ALA A 7 65.87 -0.37 22.28
N GLY A 8 65.38 -0.16 21.06
CA GLY A 8 63.97 -0.14 20.73
C GLY A 8 63.32 -1.51 20.90
N GLN A 9 62.24 -1.58 21.66
CA GLN A 9 61.37 -2.75 21.72
C GLN A 9 60.34 -2.66 20.58
N THR A 10 60.42 -3.54 19.61
CA THR A 10 59.38 -3.74 18.59
C THR A 10 58.23 -4.57 19.18
N PRO A 11 56.96 -4.14 19.06
CA PRO A 11 55.84 -4.93 19.55
C PRO A 11 55.66 -6.23 18.73
N PRO A 12 55.18 -7.33 19.35
CA PRO A 12 55.04 -8.61 18.67
C PRO A 12 53.93 -8.55 17.59
N PRO A 13 54.08 -9.32 16.49
CA PRO A 13 53.09 -9.35 15.42
C PRO A 13 51.77 -9.99 15.88
N LEU A 14 50.65 -9.29 15.68
CA LEU A 14 49.31 -9.78 15.98
C LEU A 14 48.95 -10.95 15.04
N ARG A 15 48.61 -12.11 15.61
CA ARG A 15 48.19 -13.29 14.83
C ARG A 15 46.82 -13.03 14.16
N PRO A 16 46.64 -13.32 12.86
CA PRO A 16 45.35 -13.16 12.21
C PRO A 16 44.36 -14.20 12.74
N LEU A 17 43.24 -13.74 13.31
CA LEU A 17 42.15 -14.59 13.76
C LEU A 17 41.54 -15.32 12.55
N ARG A 18 41.84 -16.62 12.44
CA ARG A 18 41.33 -17.50 11.39
C ARG A 18 39.82 -17.67 11.54
N THR A 19 39.05 -16.81 10.88
CA THR A 19 37.59 -16.82 10.93
C THR A 19 37.07 -18.16 10.41
N ARG A 20 36.42 -18.94 11.28
CA ARG A 20 35.96 -20.30 10.98
C ARG A 20 34.92 -20.22 9.85
N ARG A 21 35.15 -20.96 8.74
CA ARG A 21 34.33 -20.87 7.52
C ARG A 21 32.82 -21.03 7.77
N TRP A 22 32.44 -21.78 8.79
CA TRP A 22 31.05 -21.96 9.22
C TRP A 22 30.40 -20.66 9.71
N VAL A 23 31.16 -19.76 10.34
CA VAL A 23 30.68 -18.43 10.75
C VAL A 23 30.32 -17.59 9.53
N LYS A 24 31.10 -17.67 8.44
CA LYS A 24 30.77 -16.99 7.18
C LYS A 24 29.48 -17.53 6.57
N VAL A 25 29.26 -18.86 6.62
CA VAL A 25 28.04 -19.49 6.11
C VAL A 25 26.82 -19.06 6.91
N VAL A 26 26.89 -19.11 8.25
CA VAL A 26 25.79 -18.66 9.13
C VAL A 26 25.47 -17.18 8.91
N LEU A 27 26.50 -16.34 8.72
CA LEU A 27 26.32 -14.93 8.43
C LEU A 27 25.58 -14.72 7.09
N VAL A 28 26.00 -15.41 6.03
CA VAL A 28 25.36 -15.33 4.70
C VAL A 28 23.90 -15.77 4.76
N VAL A 29 23.62 -16.89 5.46
CA VAL A 29 22.25 -17.40 5.61
C VAL A 29 21.38 -16.43 6.41
N SER A 30 21.90 -15.85 7.50
CA SER A 30 21.17 -14.85 8.29
C SER A 30 20.84 -13.60 7.48
N VAL A 31 21.80 -13.10 6.70
CA VAL A 31 21.58 -11.94 5.81
C VAL A 31 20.57 -12.27 4.71
N ALA A 32 20.69 -13.43 4.06
CA ALA A 32 19.75 -13.86 3.03
C ALA A 32 18.32 -14.01 3.58
N PHE A 33 18.17 -14.59 4.78
CA PHE A 33 16.88 -14.72 5.43
C PHE A 33 16.26 -13.35 5.75
N ASN A 34 17.05 -12.41 6.27
CA ASN A 34 16.59 -11.04 6.50
C ASN A 34 16.17 -10.35 5.19
N LEU A 35 16.90 -10.55 4.09
CA LEU A 35 16.54 -10.02 2.78
C LEU A 35 15.28 -10.67 2.20
N VAL A 36 15.05 -11.95 2.45
CA VAL A 36 13.80 -12.64 2.05
C VAL A 36 12.61 -12.10 2.86
N VAL A 37 12.78 -11.88 4.16
CA VAL A 37 11.72 -11.29 5.00
C VAL A 37 11.45 -9.83 4.59
N LEU A 38 12.49 -9.02 4.41
CA LEU A 38 12.36 -7.64 3.89
C LEU A 38 11.78 -7.61 2.48
N GLY A 39 12.16 -8.55 1.62
CA GLY A 39 11.67 -8.69 0.25
C GLY A 39 10.22 -9.17 0.20
N ALA A 40 9.80 -10.03 1.12
CA ALA A 40 8.41 -10.48 1.23
C ALA A 40 7.50 -9.37 1.75
N ILE A 41 7.94 -8.64 2.79
CA ILE A 41 7.22 -7.48 3.32
C ILE A 41 7.21 -6.34 2.29
N GLY A 42 8.38 -5.96 1.78
CA GLY A 42 8.54 -4.93 0.77
C GLY A 42 7.85 -5.27 -0.55
N GLY A 43 7.85 -6.54 -0.95
CA GLY A 43 7.12 -7.05 -2.12
C GLY A 43 5.62 -7.01 -1.94
N HIS A 44 5.10 -7.28 -0.74
CA HIS A 44 3.68 -7.08 -0.41
C HIS A 44 3.29 -5.59 -0.47
N PHE A 45 4.13 -4.69 0.03
CA PHE A 45 3.92 -3.25 -0.06
C PHE A 45 4.09 -2.70 -1.49
N LEU A 46 5.02 -3.23 -2.30
CA LEU A 46 5.16 -2.85 -3.72
C LEU A 46 4.01 -3.41 -4.58
N LYS A 47 3.49 -4.60 -4.25
CA LYS A 47 2.32 -5.19 -4.91
C LYS A 47 1.04 -4.38 -4.61
N MET A 48 0.91 -3.82 -3.41
CA MET A 48 -0.09 -2.77 -3.12
C MET A 48 0.27 -1.41 -3.77
N GLY A 49 1.55 -1.07 -3.85
CA GLY A 49 2.02 0.24 -4.31
C GLY A 49 2.01 0.47 -5.82
N ARG A 50 2.05 -0.59 -6.64
CA ARG A 50 1.97 -0.52 -8.12
C ARG A 50 0.56 -0.74 -8.69
N GLY A 51 -0.38 -1.26 -7.91
CA GLY A 51 -1.77 -1.50 -8.35
C GLY A 51 -2.84 -0.63 -7.69
N ASP A 52 -2.66 -0.20 -6.44
CA ASP A 52 -3.77 0.31 -5.62
C ASP A 52 -3.72 1.81 -5.28
N ARG A 53 -2.63 2.53 -5.62
CA ARG A 53 -2.50 3.94 -5.20
C ARG A 53 -3.44 4.93 -5.91
N PHE A 54 -4.07 4.56 -7.02
CA PHE A 54 -5.03 5.45 -7.71
C PHE A 54 -6.50 5.12 -7.46
N MET A 55 -6.82 4.05 -6.71
CA MET A 55 -8.13 3.93 -6.05
C MET A 55 -8.23 4.84 -4.82
N ALA A 56 -7.11 5.39 -4.36
CA ALA A 56 -7.09 6.54 -3.47
C ALA A 56 -7.31 7.86 -4.23
N GLY A 57 -8.21 7.87 -5.23
CA GLY A 57 -8.97 9.08 -5.51
C GLY A 57 -9.59 9.51 -4.18
N GLY A 58 -9.36 10.75 -3.77
CA GLY A 58 -9.46 11.22 -2.38
C GLY A 58 -10.62 10.62 -1.58
N ASP A 59 -11.80 10.50 -2.18
CA ASP A 59 -13.00 9.99 -1.55
C ASP A 59 -12.89 8.56 -0.97
N TRP A 60 -12.32 7.57 -1.68
CA TRP A 60 -12.36 6.17 -1.20
C TRP A 60 -11.41 5.94 -0.02
N ALA A 61 -10.15 6.35 -0.16
CA ALA A 61 -9.15 6.20 0.90
C ALA A 61 -9.49 7.06 2.13
N GLN A 62 -10.07 8.25 1.93
CA GLN A 62 -10.55 9.10 3.02
C GLN A 62 -11.79 8.49 3.72
N SER A 63 -12.73 7.93 2.97
CA SER A 63 -13.90 7.26 3.54
C SER A 63 -13.55 6.00 4.32
N LEU A 64 -12.53 5.24 3.91
CA LEU A 64 -12.01 4.12 4.70
C LEU A 64 -11.35 4.59 6.01
N ASN A 65 -10.71 5.75 6.02
CA ASN A 65 -10.15 6.33 7.25
C ASN A 65 -11.25 6.75 8.23
N LEU A 66 -12.38 7.26 7.73
CA LEU A 66 -13.55 7.52 8.56
C LEU A 66 -14.05 6.24 9.25
N ILE A 67 -14.14 5.10 8.54
CA ILE A 67 -14.56 3.82 9.14
C ILE A 67 -13.65 3.44 10.31
N ARG A 68 -12.34 3.73 10.23
CA ARG A 68 -11.40 3.47 11.32
C ARG A 68 -11.67 4.28 12.59
N THR A 69 -12.35 5.42 12.50
CA THR A 69 -12.72 6.25 13.67
C THR A 69 -13.96 5.77 14.42
N LEU A 70 -14.70 4.80 13.87
CA LEU A 70 -15.89 4.23 14.52
C LEU A 70 -15.50 3.22 15.63
N PRO A 71 -16.40 3.00 16.63
CA PRO A 71 -16.24 1.96 17.63
C PRO A 71 -16.00 0.57 17.01
N ARG A 72 -15.29 -0.31 17.71
CA ARG A 72 -14.85 -1.62 17.19
C ARG A 72 -16.01 -2.47 16.67
N GLU A 73 -17.12 -2.44 17.38
CA GLU A 73 -18.34 -3.19 17.10
C GLU A 73 -18.98 -2.71 15.79
N ARG A 74 -18.99 -1.39 15.56
CA ARG A 74 -19.47 -0.78 14.32
C ARG A 74 -18.55 -1.05 13.14
N ARG A 75 -17.24 -1.01 13.38
CA ARG A 75 -16.28 -1.39 12.34
C ARG A 75 -16.52 -2.80 11.86
N ARG A 76 -16.79 -3.74 12.77
CA ARG A 76 -17.08 -5.14 12.41
C ARG A 76 -18.32 -5.25 11.52
N MET A 77 -19.43 -4.61 11.89
CA MET A 77 -20.63 -4.56 11.04
C MET A 77 -20.34 -4.03 9.63
N ILE A 78 -19.56 -2.96 9.54
CA ILE A 78 -19.17 -2.39 8.25
C ILE A 78 -18.27 -3.35 7.49
N PHE A 79 -17.25 -3.93 8.14
CA PHE A 79 -16.38 -4.91 7.52
C PHE A 79 -17.15 -6.13 7.00
N ASP A 80 -18.13 -6.63 7.74
CA ASP A 80 -18.96 -7.76 7.33
C ASP A 80 -19.78 -7.43 6.06
N GLU A 81 -20.30 -6.20 5.94
CA GLU A 81 -20.99 -5.73 4.73
C GLU A 81 -20.03 -5.55 3.54
N PHE A 82 -18.82 -5.04 3.76
CA PHE A 82 -17.80 -4.99 2.71
C PHE A 82 -17.35 -6.39 2.30
N GLN A 83 -17.34 -7.33 3.24
CA GLN A 83 -16.97 -8.72 3.01
C GLN A 83 -18.04 -9.44 2.18
N SER A 84 -19.33 -9.16 2.40
CA SER A 84 -20.43 -9.71 1.60
C SER A 84 -20.34 -9.27 0.13
N GLN A 85 -19.89 -8.04 -0.12
CA GLN A 85 -19.70 -7.50 -1.47
C GLN A 85 -18.27 -7.66 -2.01
N ARG A 86 -17.42 -8.47 -1.35
CA ARG A 86 -15.99 -8.55 -1.68
C ARG A 86 -15.72 -8.94 -3.13
N GLU A 87 -16.45 -9.90 -3.66
CA GLU A 87 -16.26 -10.38 -5.03
C GLU A 87 -16.63 -9.31 -6.06
N ASP A 88 -17.70 -8.58 -5.81
CA ASP A 88 -18.14 -7.46 -6.63
C ASP A 88 -17.13 -6.31 -6.63
N LEU A 89 -16.65 -5.92 -5.45
CA LEU A 89 -15.58 -4.92 -5.30
C LEU A 89 -14.26 -5.38 -5.93
N ARG A 90 -13.98 -6.69 -5.92
CA ARG A 90 -12.80 -7.27 -6.60
C ARG A 90 -12.96 -7.20 -8.11
N ARG A 91 -14.16 -7.47 -8.64
CA ARG A 91 -14.48 -7.36 -10.06
C ARG A 91 -14.35 -5.92 -10.56
N ASP A 92 -14.86 -4.94 -9.81
CA ASP A 92 -14.74 -3.52 -10.19
C ASP A 92 -13.27 -3.07 -10.22
N ARG A 93 -12.47 -3.50 -9.24
CA ARG A 93 -11.03 -3.22 -9.21
C ARG A 93 -10.31 -3.79 -10.42
N ARG A 94 -10.62 -5.02 -10.81
CA ARG A 94 -10.08 -5.63 -12.02
C ARG A 94 -10.50 -4.86 -13.27
N ALA A 95 -11.77 -4.53 -13.40
CA ALA A 95 -12.28 -3.77 -14.56
C ALA A 95 -11.56 -2.42 -14.74
N ILE A 96 -11.31 -1.70 -13.66
CA ILE A 96 -10.56 -0.43 -13.71
C ILE A 96 -9.09 -0.67 -14.07
N SER A 97 -8.44 -1.69 -13.49
CA SER A 97 -7.07 -2.06 -13.84
C SER A 97 -6.93 -2.43 -15.32
N ASP A 98 -7.88 -3.19 -15.85
CA ASP A 98 -7.90 -3.61 -17.24
C ASP A 98 -8.14 -2.41 -18.16
N ALA A 99 -9.07 -1.52 -17.82
CA ALA A 99 -9.32 -0.28 -18.57
C ALA A 99 -8.09 0.64 -18.61
N ARG A 100 -7.36 0.78 -17.49
CA ARG A 100 -6.10 1.54 -17.45
C ARG A 100 -5.03 0.93 -18.35
N SER A 101 -4.94 -0.40 -18.38
CA SER A 101 -4.00 -1.09 -19.27
C SER A 101 -4.34 -0.81 -20.73
N ARG A 102 -5.64 -0.84 -21.09
CA ARG A 102 -6.12 -0.46 -22.43
C ARG A 102 -5.80 0.99 -22.79
N VAL A 103 -5.91 1.94 -21.86
CA VAL A 103 -5.47 3.33 -22.10
C VAL A 103 -3.99 3.38 -22.44
N GLY A 104 -3.13 2.66 -21.70
CA GLY A 104 -1.70 2.60 -21.98
C GLY A 104 -1.33 1.94 -23.31
N GLU A 105 -2.14 1.00 -23.79
CA GLU A 105 -2.01 0.40 -25.14
C GLU A 105 -2.51 1.35 -26.22
N ALA A 106 -3.66 1.99 -26.01
CA ALA A 106 -4.26 2.94 -26.93
C ALA A 106 -3.41 4.18 -27.16
N LEU A 107 -2.76 4.69 -26.12
CA LEU A 107 -1.80 5.81 -26.25
C LEU A 107 -0.59 5.42 -27.10
N ARG A 108 -0.18 4.14 -27.09
CA ARG A 108 0.93 3.65 -27.92
C ARG A 108 0.54 3.48 -29.40
N SER A 109 -0.73 3.29 -29.71
CA SER A 109 -1.19 3.17 -31.10
C SER A 109 -1.24 4.52 -31.83
N GLY A 110 -1.27 5.64 -31.10
CA GLY A 110 -1.29 7.00 -31.66
C GLY A 110 -2.59 7.39 -32.37
N GLN A 111 -3.62 6.53 -32.36
CA GLN A 111 -4.88 6.79 -33.05
C GLN A 111 -5.87 7.54 -32.15
N PRO A 112 -6.34 8.76 -32.54
CA PRO A 112 -7.24 9.58 -31.75
C PRO A 112 -8.46 8.87 -31.17
N GLU A 113 -9.18 8.16 -32.03
CA GLU A 113 -10.39 7.45 -31.62
C GLU A 113 -10.11 6.27 -30.69
N THR A 114 -8.92 5.67 -30.76
CA THR A 114 -8.57 4.52 -29.93
C THR A 114 -8.33 4.95 -28.49
N TYR A 115 -7.55 6.01 -28.25
CA TYR A 115 -7.36 6.49 -26.88
C TYR A 115 -8.61 7.17 -26.33
N ARG A 116 -9.42 7.87 -27.15
CA ARG A 116 -10.71 8.43 -26.69
C ARG A 116 -11.61 7.34 -26.11
N ARG A 117 -11.82 6.24 -26.85
CA ARG A 117 -12.60 5.09 -26.39
C ARG A 117 -12.02 4.46 -25.12
N ALA A 118 -10.70 4.33 -25.05
CA ALA A 118 -10.06 3.77 -23.85
C ALA A 118 -10.25 4.65 -22.60
N PHE A 119 -10.23 5.98 -22.75
CA PHE A 119 -10.55 6.90 -21.66
C PHE A 119 -12.03 6.83 -21.25
N GLU A 120 -12.94 6.71 -22.22
CA GLU A 120 -14.38 6.51 -21.95
C GLU A 120 -14.62 5.21 -21.17
N ASP A 121 -13.99 4.11 -21.57
CA ASP A 121 -14.03 2.83 -20.85
C ASP A 121 -13.56 2.96 -19.40
N LEU A 122 -12.45 3.68 -19.19
CA LEU A 122 -11.90 3.93 -17.87
C LEU A 122 -12.89 4.75 -17.02
N ALA A 123 -13.42 5.85 -17.56
CA ALA A 123 -14.40 6.69 -16.88
C ALA A 123 -15.66 5.89 -16.49
N ASN A 124 -16.14 5.03 -17.38
CA ASN A 124 -17.30 4.17 -17.13
C ASN A 124 -17.02 3.14 -16.02
N ALA A 125 -15.84 2.53 -16.02
CA ALA A 125 -15.43 1.59 -14.97
C ALA A 125 -15.33 2.28 -13.60
N GLU A 126 -14.75 3.47 -13.55
CA GLU A 126 -14.64 4.29 -12.33
C GLU A 126 -16.01 4.76 -11.82
N ALA A 127 -16.87 5.26 -12.71
CA ALA A 127 -18.23 5.67 -12.36
C ALA A 127 -19.07 4.51 -11.80
N LYS A 128 -18.92 3.31 -12.37
CA LYS A 128 -19.59 2.10 -11.87
C LYS A 128 -19.12 1.74 -10.45
N ALA A 129 -17.81 1.70 -10.22
CA ALA A 129 -17.24 1.39 -8.91
C ALA A 129 -17.67 2.42 -7.85
N LEU A 130 -17.62 3.70 -8.20
CA LEU A 130 -18.03 4.79 -7.32
C LEU A 130 -19.53 4.73 -6.99
N ARG A 131 -20.38 4.41 -7.96
CA ARG A 131 -21.82 4.22 -7.72
C ARG A 131 -22.07 3.09 -6.72
N ARG A 132 -21.43 1.93 -6.90
CA ARG A 132 -21.56 0.80 -5.97
C ARG A 132 -21.09 1.18 -4.57
N PHE A 133 -19.96 1.88 -4.47
CA PHE A 133 -19.48 2.37 -3.18
C PHE A 133 -20.48 3.30 -2.48
N ARG A 134 -21.06 4.25 -3.21
CA ARG A 134 -22.04 5.20 -2.66
C ARG A 134 -23.28 4.48 -2.13
N ILE A 135 -23.76 3.46 -2.83
CA ILE A 135 -24.87 2.60 -2.38
C ILE A 135 -24.48 1.89 -1.08
N LEU A 136 -23.33 1.22 -1.05
CA LEU A 136 -22.82 0.56 0.15
C LEU A 136 -22.69 1.51 1.35
N MET A 137 -22.20 2.73 1.13
CA MET A 137 -22.08 3.74 2.17
C MET A 137 -23.44 4.27 2.64
N ALA A 138 -24.43 4.38 1.75
CA ALA A 138 -25.80 4.72 2.12
C ALA A 138 -26.42 3.63 2.98
N ASP A 139 -26.21 2.36 2.62
CA ASP A 139 -26.67 1.21 3.41
C ASP A 139 -26.03 1.19 4.79
N VAL A 140 -24.72 1.43 4.88
CA VAL A 140 -24.01 1.60 6.17
C VAL A 140 -24.63 2.75 6.97
N ALA A 141 -24.83 3.91 6.36
CA ALA A 141 -25.36 5.09 7.03
C ALA A 141 -26.80 4.89 7.55
N SER A 142 -27.62 4.08 6.87
CA SER A 142 -28.98 3.76 7.31
C SER A 142 -28.99 2.95 8.62
N ARG A 143 -27.95 2.15 8.87
CA ARG A 143 -27.78 1.33 10.08
C ARG A 143 -27.11 2.08 11.25
N LEU A 144 -26.65 3.30 11.03
CA LEU A 144 -26.08 4.15 12.07
C LEU A 144 -27.18 4.84 12.89
N THR A 145 -26.91 5.02 14.19
CA THR A 145 -27.75 5.87 15.05
C THR A 145 -27.65 7.33 14.64
N GLU A 146 -28.60 8.15 15.08
CA GLU A 146 -28.58 9.60 14.80
C GLU A 146 -27.29 10.29 15.26
N LYS A 147 -26.79 9.93 16.46
CA LYS A 147 -25.51 10.46 16.97
C LYS A 147 -24.32 10.07 16.10
N GLU A 148 -24.32 8.86 15.57
CA GLU A 148 -23.27 8.35 14.67
C GLU A 148 -23.34 9.01 13.29
N ARG A 149 -24.55 9.19 12.72
CA ARG A 149 -24.76 9.94 11.48
C ARG A 149 -24.31 11.40 11.61
N ALA A 150 -24.61 12.06 12.73
CA ALA A 150 -24.15 13.43 12.98
C ALA A 150 -22.60 13.52 13.08
N ARG A 151 -21.94 12.52 13.67
CA ARG A 151 -20.47 12.43 13.68
C ARG A 151 -19.89 12.22 12.28
N LEU A 152 -20.52 11.34 11.50
CA LEU A 152 -20.18 11.08 10.11
C LEU A 152 -20.29 12.36 9.26
N ALA A 153 -21.41 13.08 9.36
CA ALA A 153 -21.64 14.35 8.65
C ALA A 153 -20.56 15.40 8.98
N ARG A 154 -20.23 15.59 10.27
CA ARG A 154 -19.15 16.50 10.70
C ARG A 154 -17.77 16.09 10.18
N HIS A 155 -17.53 14.80 9.98
CA HIS A 155 -16.27 14.35 9.39
C HIS A 155 -16.22 14.65 7.89
N LEU A 156 -17.30 14.36 7.15
CA LEU A 156 -17.42 14.67 5.72
C LEU A 156 -17.27 16.17 5.45
N GLN A 157 -17.91 17.02 6.24
CA GLN A 157 -17.77 18.48 6.15
C GLN A 157 -16.33 18.95 6.37
N ARG A 158 -15.62 18.39 7.35
CA ARG A 158 -14.22 18.71 7.63
C ARG A 158 -13.26 18.29 6.52
N MET A 159 -13.59 17.24 5.76
CA MET A 159 -12.78 16.82 4.62
C MET A 159 -12.98 17.75 3.43
N ARG A 160 -14.22 18.18 3.16
CA ARG A 160 -14.54 19.09 2.06
C ARG A 160 -13.91 20.48 2.20
N GLY A 161 -13.65 20.94 3.43
CA GLY A 161 -12.99 22.23 3.69
C GLY A 161 -11.46 22.23 3.67
N ARG A 162 -10.79 21.12 3.28
CA ARG A 162 -9.31 21.01 3.19
C ARG A 162 -8.77 21.06 1.75
N HIS A 163 -9.59 21.47 0.80
CA HIS A 163 -9.20 21.73 -0.57
C HIS A 163 -9.35 23.23 -0.84
#